data_AF-A0A4P7S0X1-F1
#
_entry.id   AF-A0A4P7S0X1-F1
#
_cell.length_a   1.000
_cell.length_b   1.000
_cell.length_c   1.000
_cell.angle_alpha   90.00
_cell.angle_beta   90.00
_cell.angle_gamma   90.00
#
_symmetry.space_group_name_H-M   'P 1'
#
loop_
_entity.id
_entity.type
_entity.pdbx_description
1 polymer ?
#
loop_
_entity_poly.entity_id
_entity_poly.type
_entity_poly.pdbx_seq_one_letter_code
_entity_poly.pdbx_strand_id
1 'polypeptide(L)' 'MSRIPRLIGYAFMAAAALLAAIAKKEGVAMLGPLPIVAVALFLGMVGVMLVFTDLMVRGLYAQVDAAKRREDEGGD' A
#
# COMPACT_ATOMS: atom_id res chain seq x y z
N MET A 1 -4.97 -12.08 11.20
CA MET A 1 -4.91 -10.65 10.80
C MET A 1 -5.53 -10.40 9.42
N SER A 2 -6.49 -9.46 9.36
CA SER A 2 -7.22 -9.11 8.14
C SER A 2 -6.31 -8.56 7.03
N ARG A 3 -6.44 -9.07 5.79
CA ARG A 3 -5.67 -8.63 4.61
C ARG A 3 -6.27 -7.38 3.93
N ILE A 4 -7.34 -6.82 4.51
CA ILE A 4 -8.09 -5.69 3.96
C ILE A 4 -7.22 -4.45 3.71
N PRO A 5 -6.34 -4.00 4.64
CA PRO A 5 -5.54 -2.79 4.39
C PRO A 5 -4.65 -2.92 3.15
N ARG A 6 -4.07 -4.10 2.95
CA ARG A 6 -3.24 -4.40 1.79
C ARG A 6 -4.01 -4.47 0.49
N LEU A 7 -5.23 -5.04 0.50
CA LEU A 7 -6.10 -5.05 -0.67
C LEU A 7 -6.53 -3.65 -1.08
N ILE A 8 -6.89 -2.79 -0.12
CA ILE A 8 -7.20 -1.38 -0.37
C ILE A 8 -5.98 -0.66 -0.95
N GLY A 9 -4.79 -0.92 -0.39
CA GLY A 9 -3.54 -0.36 -0.91
C GLY A 9 -3.27 -0.74 -2.37
N TYR A 10 -3.48 -2.00 -2.74
CA TYR A 10 -3.39 -2.43 -4.14
C TYR A 10 -4.44 -1.78 -5.03
N ALA A 11 -5.67 -1.61 -4.56
CA ALA A 11 -6.72 -0.92 -5.31
C ALA A 11 -6.34 0.54 -5.58
N PHE A 12 -5.76 1.25 -4.61
CA PHE A 12 -5.29 2.63 -4.80
C PHE A 12 -4.12 2.71 -5.78
N MET A 13 -3.17 1.78 -5.72
CA MET A 13 -2.08 1.72 -6.70
C MET A 13 -2.60 1.43 -8.12
N ALA A 14 -3.56 0.53 -8.27
CA ALA A 14 -4.20 0.27 -9.56
C ALA A 14 -4.93 1.50 -10.09
N ALA A 15 -5.69 2.21 -9.24
CA ALA A 15 -6.35 3.46 -9.62
C ALA A 15 -5.34 4.54 -10.04
N ALA A 16 -4.24 4.71 -9.31
CA ALA A 16 -3.18 5.65 -9.65
C ALA A 16 -2.55 5.33 -11.01
N ALA A 17 -2.25 4.05 -11.28
CA ALA A 17 -1.70 3.61 -12.55
C ALA A 17 -2.67 3.86 -13.72
N LEU A 18 -3.97 3.61 -13.52
CA LEU A 18 -5.00 3.90 -14.51
C LEU A 18 -5.12 5.40 -14.80
N LEU A 19 -5.13 6.25 -13.77
CA LEU A 19 -5.17 7.70 -13.93
C LEU A 19 -3.95 8.20 -14.72
N ALA A 20 -2.76 7.70 -14.42
CA ALA A 20 -1.54 8.04 -15.14
C ALA A 20 -1.61 7.60 -16.61
N ALA A 21 -2.15 6.41 -16.90
CA ALA A 21 -2.33 5.90 -18.26
C ALA A 21 -3.32 6.74 -19.07
N ILE A 22 -4.45 7.14 -18.47
CA ILE A 22 -5.46 7.99 -19.11
C ILE A 22 -4.88 9.39 -19.37
N ALA A 23 -4.19 9.98 -18.39
CA ALA A 23 -3.55 11.29 -18.54
C ALA A 23 -2.54 11.32 -19.69
N LYS A 24 -1.77 10.24 -19.84
CA LYS A 24 -0.82 10.06 -20.95
C LYS A 24 -1.51 9.98 -22.31
N LYS A 25 -2.69 9.34 -22.38
CA LYS A 25 -3.40 9.10 -23.64
C LYS A 25 -4.18 10.33 -24.14
N GLU A 26 -4.86 11.04 -23.25
CA GLU A 26 -5.88 12.02 -23.67
C GLU A 26 -5.45 13.49 -23.54
N GLY A 27 -4.26 13.80 -23.02
CA GLY A 27 -3.79 15.19 -22.93
C GLY A 27 -4.79 16.11 -22.24
N VAL A 28 -5.45 15.60 -21.19
CA VAL A 28 -6.39 16.25 -20.26
C VAL A 28 -7.08 17.52 -20.79
N ALA A 29 -8.03 17.35 -21.71
CA ALA A 29 -8.73 18.43 -22.40
C ALA A 29 -9.67 19.29 -21.52
N MET A 30 -9.90 18.94 -20.24
CA MET A 30 -10.86 19.64 -19.37
C MET A 30 -10.30 20.13 -18.01
N LEU A 31 -9.23 19.52 -17.49
CA LEU A 31 -8.65 19.80 -16.16
C LEU A 31 -7.15 20.14 -16.18
N GLY A 32 -6.47 20.00 -17.33
CA GLY A 32 -5.01 20.10 -17.44
C GLY A 32 -4.26 18.94 -16.77
N PRO A 33 -3.00 18.65 -17.16
CA PRO A 33 -2.26 17.49 -16.65
C PRO A 33 -1.90 17.60 -15.16
N LEU A 34 -1.76 18.81 -14.64
CA LEU A 34 -1.20 19.07 -13.30
C LEU A 34 -2.08 18.51 -12.15
N PRO A 35 -3.41 18.75 -12.11
CA PRO A 35 -4.27 18.19 -11.07
C PRO A 35 -4.39 16.67 -11.11
N ILE A 36 -4.43 16.07 -12.31
CA ILE A 36 -4.55 14.61 -12.45
C ILE A 36 -3.29 13.91 -11.97
N VAL A 37 -2.12 14.44 -12.30
CA VAL A 37 -0.83 13.91 -11.81
C VAL A 37 -0.77 13.97 -10.29
N ALA A 38 -1.19 15.09 -9.68
CA ALA A 38 -1.21 15.22 -8.22
C ALA A 38 -2.11 14.17 -7.56
N VAL A 39 -3.31 13.93 -8.08
CA VAL A 39 -4.23 12.90 -7.57
C VAL A 39 -3.66 11.49 -7.72
N ALA A 40 -3.05 11.18 -8.88
CA ALA A 40 -2.42 9.89 -9.11
C ALA A 40 -1.25 9.64 -8.15
N LEU A 41 -0.40 10.63 -7.93
CA LEU A 41 0.71 10.54 -6.98
C LEU A 41 0.23 10.39 -5.54
N PHE A 42 -0.80 11.15 -5.14
CA PHE A 42 -1.39 11.03 -3.81
C PHE A 42 -2.00 9.64 -3.57
N LEU A 43 -2.81 9.14 -4.50
CA LEU A 43 -3.37 7.79 -4.43
C LEU A 43 -2.27 6.73 -4.38
N GLY A 44 -1.24 6.87 -5.21
CA GLY A 44 -0.09 5.98 -5.22
C GLY A 44 0.63 5.96 -3.87
N MET A 45 0.91 7.15 -3.30
CA MET A 45 1.54 7.30 -2.00
C MET A 45 0.73 6.60 -0.89
N VAL A 46 -0.57 6.91 -0.79
CA VAL A 46 -1.44 6.30 0.21
C VAL A 46 -1.52 4.78 0.02
N GLY A 47 -1.64 4.31 -1.22
CA GLY A 47 -1.69 2.89 -1.54
C GLY A 47 -0.43 2.14 -1.08
N VAL A 48 0.75 2.72 -1.36
CA VAL A 48 2.04 2.19 -0.90
C VAL A 48 2.11 2.20 0.63
N MET A 49 1.74 3.29 1.29
CA MET A 49 1.78 3.37 2.75
C MET A 49 0.92 2.28 3.40
N LEU A 50 -0.28 2.01 2.88
CA LEU A 50 -1.15 0.95 3.42
C LEU A 50 -0.55 -0.44 3.29
N VAL A 51 0.03 -0.76 2.13
CA VAL A 51 0.68 -2.06 1.91
C VAL A 51 1.91 -2.22 2.80
N PHE A 52 2.79 -1.22 2.83
CA PHE A 52 4.00 -1.26 3.66
C PHE A 52 3.67 -1.37 5.15
N THR A 53 2.70 -0.60 5.64
CA THR A 53 2.27 -0.65 7.04
C THR A 53 1.73 -2.03 7.41
N ASP A 54 0.86 -2.62 6.58
CA ASP A 54 0.34 -3.96 6.83
C ASP A 54 1.45 -5.03 6.85
N LEU A 55 2.41 -4.94 5.92
CA LEU A 55 3.54 -5.88 5.87
C LEU A 55 4.49 -5.71 7.07
N MET A 56 4.83 -4.48 7.44
CA MET A 56 5.69 -4.20 8.60
C MET A 56 5.06 -4.71 9.90
N VAL A 57 3.78 -4.41 10.11
CA VAL A 57 3.05 -4.84 11.31
C VAL A 57 2.98 -6.36 11.39
N ARG A 58 2.65 -7.04 10.28
CA ARG A 58 2.65 -8.51 10.23
C ARG A 58 4.03 -9.11 10.45
N GLY A 59 5.07 -8.51 9.88
CA GLY A 59 6.45 -8.93 10.06
C GLY A 59 6.91 -8.79 11.51
N LEU A 60 6.52 -7.71 12.19
CA LEU A 60 6.79 -7.50 13.60
C LEU A 60 6.09 -8.57 14.46
N TYR A 61 4.81 -8.81 14.24
CA TYR A 61 4.07 -9.83 15.00
C TYR A 61 4.63 -11.23 14.78
N ALA A 62 5.04 -11.59 13.55
CA ALA A 62 5.65 -12.88 13.28
C ALA A 62 6.99 -13.06 14.02
N GLN A 63 7.80 -12.00 14.11
CA GLN A 63 9.05 -12.02 14.87
C GLN A 63 8.80 -12.15 16.39
N VAL A 64 7.82 -11.42 16.91
CA VAL A 64 7.42 -11.49 18.33
C VAL A 64 6.89 -12.89 18.68
N ASP A 65 6.01 -13.46 17.85
CA ASP A 65 5.47 -14.81 18.07
C ASP A 65 6.58 -15.89 18.03
N ALA A 66 7.55 -15.73 17.12
CA ALA A 66 8.70 -16.63 17.05
C ALA A 66 9.65 -16.50 18.26
N ALA A 67 9.83 -15.28 18.79
CA ALA A 67 10.63 -15.06 19.99
C ALA A 67 9.97 -15.69 21.23
N LYS A 68 8.66 -15.47 21.41
CA LYS A 68 7.90 -16.07 22.52
C LYS A 68 7.96 -17.60 22.54
N ARG A 69 7.80 -18.24 21.37
CA ARG A 69 7.93 -19.71 21.27
C ARG A 69 9.30 -20.22 21.70
N ARG A 70 10.38 -19.49 21.38
CA ARG A 70 11.73 -19.86 21.80
C ARG A 70 11.94 -19.70 23.31
N GLU A 71 11.33 -18.69 23.93
CA GLU A 71 11.35 -18.51 25.38
C GLU A 71 10.60 -19.65 26.08
N ASP A 72 9.42 -20.02 25.57
CA ASP A 72 8.62 -21.13 26.11
C ASP A 72 9.32 -22.50 25.94
N GLU A 73 10.09 -22.70 24.88
CA GLU A 73 10.84 -23.95 24.60
C GLU A 73 12.18 -24.05 25.35
N GLY A 74 12.74 -22.94 25.81
CA GLY A 74 14.06 -22.86 26.47
C GLY A 74 14.03 -22.67 27.98
N GLY A 75 12.83 -22.60 28.57
CA GLY A 75 12.62 -22.49 30.02
C GLY A 75 12.39 -23.85 30.68
N ASP A 76 13.43 -24.67 30.78
CA ASP A 76 13.53 -25.82 31.70
C ASP A 76 14.95 -25.86 32.30
#